data_AF-A0AAD8DSM9-F1
#
_entry.id   AF-A0AAD8DSM9-F1
#
_cell.length_a   1.000
_cell.length_b   1.000
_cell.length_c   1.000
_cell.angle_alpha   90.00
_cell.angle_beta   90.00
_cell.angle_gamma   90.00
#
_symmetry.space_group_name_H-M   'P 1'
#
loop_
_entity.id
_entity.type
_entity.pdbx_description
1 polymer ?
#
loop_
_entity_poly.entity_id
_entity_poly.type
_entity_poly.pdbx_seq_one_letter_code
_entity_poly.pdbx_strand_id
1 'polypeptide(L)'
;MSKFSGFLLCVLAVSLSSVHVTKAQTLRQSVRPVIAACSQEHGVTDAEIQAAKEAGSAASLKPCFIGCVLKKIGLINDKGDYDLDSGLKGLRQFVKDDEKYNKLANVARACSKVQDKAVTDGTAGCERSVLVADCFLTYKARIII
;
A
#
# COMPACT_ATOMS: atom_id res chain seq x y z
N MET A 1 19.00 -52.21 46.42
CA MET A 1 20.07 -51.46 47.12
C MET A 1 21.09 -50.98 46.10
N SER A 2 21.51 -49.72 46.22
CA SER A 2 22.62 -49.03 45.51
C SER A 2 22.46 -48.70 44.02
N LYS A 3 22.82 -47.51 43.51
CA LYS A 3 23.03 -46.14 44.03
C LYS A 3 22.93 -45.19 42.82
N PHE A 4 22.49 -43.96 43.09
CA PHE A 4 22.50 -42.78 42.25
C PHE A 4 23.77 -42.57 41.41
N SER A 5 23.61 -41.94 40.24
CA SER A 5 24.07 -40.55 39.99
C SER A 5 24.58 -40.39 38.55
N GLY A 6 24.09 -39.37 37.84
CA GLY A 6 24.72 -38.93 36.59
C GLY A 6 23.75 -38.41 35.53
N PHE A 7 23.04 -37.35 35.87
CA PHE A 7 22.23 -36.55 34.96
C PHE A 7 23.15 -35.93 33.88
N LEU A 8 23.34 -36.59 32.73
CA LEU A 8 24.00 -35.99 31.57
C LEU A 8 22.97 -35.15 30.79
N LEU A 9 22.79 -33.93 31.27
CA LEU A 9 22.17 -32.81 30.58
C LEU A 9 23.15 -32.23 29.54
N CYS A 10 22.58 -31.68 28.45
CA CYS A 10 23.20 -30.80 27.45
C CYS A 10 24.14 -31.53 26.46
N VAL A 11 23.97 -31.48 25.15
CA VAL A 11 23.73 -30.29 24.32
C VAL A 11 22.96 -30.72 23.06
N LEU A 12 21.65 -30.46 23.01
CA LEU A 12 20.99 -30.29 21.72
C LEU A 12 21.37 -28.89 21.26
N ALA A 13 22.43 -28.79 20.46
CA ALA A 13 22.69 -27.61 19.67
C ALA A 13 21.60 -27.56 18.59
N VAL A 14 20.40 -27.14 18.97
CA VAL A 14 19.47 -26.53 18.04
C VAL A 14 20.17 -25.26 17.63
N SER A 15 20.89 -25.32 16.52
CA SER A 15 21.24 -24.16 15.73
C SER A 15 19.92 -23.52 15.31
N LEU A 16 19.33 -22.71 16.20
CA LEU A 16 18.39 -21.68 15.83
C LEU A 16 19.22 -20.70 15.02
N SER A 17 19.35 -21.00 13.72
CA SER A 17 19.54 -20.01 12.69
C SER A 17 18.49 -18.95 13.00
N SER A 18 18.91 -17.90 13.69
CA SER A 18 18.11 -16.73 13.95
C SER A 18 18.04 -16.03 12.61
N VAL A 19 17.26 -16.60 11.69
CA VAL A 19 16.85 -15.94 10.48
C VAL A 19 15.97 -14.83 10.99
N HIS A 20 16.59 -13.69 11.27
CA HIS A 20 15.92 -12.41 11.23
C HIS A 20 15.49 -12.25 9.77
N VAL A 21 14.38 -12.91 9.41
CA VAL A 21 13.59 -12.51 8.26
C VAL A 21 13.07 -11.15 8.68
N THR A 22 13.80 -10.09 8.37
CA THR A 22 13.21 -8.76 8.21
C THR A 22 12.11 -8.95 7.18
N LYS A 23 10.88 -9.22 7.65
CA LYS A 23 9.71 -9.32 6.77
C LYS A 23 9.68 -8.01 6.00
N ALA A 24 9.93 -8.08 4.70
CA ALA A 24 9.86 -6.91 3.84
C ALA A 24 8.50 -6.24 4.07
N GLN A 25 8.49 -4.98 4.48
CA GLN A 25 7.24 -4.24 4.68
C GLN A 25 6.46 -4.27 3.36
N THR A 26 5.17 -4.63 3.47
CA THR A 26 4.25 -4.55 2.35
C THR A 26 3.93 -3.09 2.05
N LEU A 27 3.59 -2.76 0.79
CA LEU A 27 3.14 -1.42 0.43
C LEU A 27 2.03 -0.93 1.39
N ARG A 28 1.07 -1.82 1.72
CA ARG A 28 -0.02 -1.54 2.66
C ARG A 28 0.48 -1.09 4.03
N GLN A 29 1.53 -1.73 4.55
CA GLN A 29 2.10 -1.35 5.84
C GLN A 29 2.79 0.01 5.76
N SER A 30 3.52 0.29 4.67
CA SER A 30 4.19 1.57 4.47
C SER A 30 3.22 2.74 4.37
N VAL A 31 2.07 2.57 3.69
CA VAL A 31 1.09 3.66 3.51
C VAL A 31 0.05 3.74 4.65
N ARG A 32 0.12 2.86 5.65
CA ARG A 32 -0.86 2.83 6.76
C ARG A 32 -1.05 4.18 7.47
N PRO A 33 0.01 4.97 7.77
CA PRO A 33 -0.17 6.29 8.40
C PRO A 33 -0.97 7.26 7.54
N VAL A 34 -0.76 7.22 6.21
CA VAL A 34 -1.50 8.03 5.25
C VAL A 34 -2.97 7.64 5.23
N ILE A 35 -3.25 6.34 5.17
CA ILE A 35 -4.62 5.80 5.22
C ILE A 35 -5.33 6.23 6.49
N ALA A 36 -4.67 6.14 7.66
CA ALA A 36 -5.26 6.52 8.94
C ALA A 36 -5.62 8.02 8.99
N ALA A 37 -4.72 8.88 8.52
CA ALA A 37 -4.98 10.32 8.47
C ALA A 37 -6.19 10.65 7.57
N CYS A 38 -6.27 10.05 6.39
CA CYS A 38 -7.40 10.26 5.47
C CYS A 38 -8.71 9.64 5.98
N SER A 39 -8.63 8.51 6.69
CA SER A 39 -9.78 7.85 7.31
C SER A 39 -10.43 8.78 8.34
N GLN A 40 -9.62 9.44 9.18
CA GLN A 40 -10.09 10.44 10.13
C GLN A 40 -10.71 11.66 9.42
N GLU A 41 -10.07 12.18 8.36
CA GLU A 41 -10.53 13.36 7.63
C GLU A 41 -11.88 13.15 6.92
N HIS A 42 -12.12 11.93 6.40
CA HIS A 42 -13.31 11.64 5.59
C HIS A 42 -14.34 10.75 6.28
N GLY A 43 -14.11 10.37 7.54
CA GLY A 43 -14.98 9.48 8.30
C GLY A 43 -15.18 8.14 7.61
N VAL A 44 -14.08 7.50 7.19
CA VAL A 44 -14.06 6.13 6.64
C VAL A 44 -13.52 5.19 7.71
N THR A 45 -14.21 4.11 7.99
CA THR A 45 -13.86 3.15 9.04
C THR A 45 -12.89 2.07 8.54
N ASP A 46 -12.17 1.44 9.47
CA ASP A 46 -11.32 0.28 9.17
C ASP A 46 -12.12 -0.88 8.56
N ALA A 47 -13.38 -1.05 8.97
CA ALA A 47 -14.28 -2.08 8.45
C ALA A 47 -14.61 -1.84 6.96
N GLU A 48 -14.91 -0.60 6.57
CA GLU A 48 -15.14 -0.23 5.16
C GLU A 48 -13.89 -0.45 4.31
N ILE A 49 -12.71 -0.07 4.81
CA ILE A 49 -11.42 -0.29 4.14
C ILE A 49 -11.14 -1.79 3.96
N GLN A 50 -11.44 -2.59 4.99
CA GLN A 50 -11.25 -4.03 4.93
C GLN A 50 -12.23 -4.70 3.96
N ALA A 51 -13.50 -4.28 3.95
CA ALA A 51 -14.50 -4.77 2.99
C ALA A 51 -14.11 -4.44 1.54
N ALA A 52 -13.64 -3.21 1.27
CA ALA A 52 -13.14 -2.80 -0.04
C ALA A 52 -11.95 -3.67 -0.51
N LYS A 53 -11.03 -3.96 0.42
CA LYS A 53 -9.88 -4.83 0.15
C LYS A 53 -10.31 -6.25 -0.22
N GLU A 54 -11.26 -6.83 0.51
CA GLU A 54 -11.78 -8.18 0.28
C GLU A 54 -12.53 -8.27 -1.04
N ALA A 55 -13.33 -7.25 -1.37
CA ALA A 55 -13.97 -7.11 -2.66
C ALA A 55 -12.98 -6.88 -3.81
N GLY A 56 -11.73 -6.48 -3.50
CA GLY A 56 -10.74 -6.10 -4.50
C GLY A 56 -11.16 -4.88 -5.32
N SER A 57 -11.99 -4.01 -4.74
CA SER A 57 -12.61 -2.86 -5.39
C SER A 57 -12.60 -1.66 -4.46
N ALA A 58 -12.40 -0.47 -5.01
CA ALA A 58 -12.49 0.78 -4.26
C ALA A 58 -13.90 1.40 -4.27
N ALA A 59 -14.85 0.78 -4.97
CA ALA A 59 -16.18 1.36 -5.23
C ALA A 59 -17.02 1.65 -3.98
N SER A 60 -16.80 0.92 -2.87
CA SER A 60 -17.49 1.15 -1.60
C SER A 60 -16.88 2.28 -0.77
N LEU A 61 -15.72 2.81 -1.15
CA LEU A 61 -15.03 3.86 -0.40
C LEU A 61 -15.44 5.23 -0.92
N LYS A 62 -15.51 6.20 0.00
CA LYS A 62 -15.77 7.60 -0.36
C LYS A 62 -14.71 8.09 -1.36
N PRO A 63 -15.07 8.66 -2.53
CA PRO A 63 -14.11 9.11 -3.53
C PRO A 63 -13.02 10.03 -2.98
N CYS A 64 -13.39 10.99 -2.12
CA CYS A 64 -12.42 11.93 -1.55
C CYS A 64 -11.50 11.30 -0.51
N PHE A 65 -11.87 10.17 0.12
CA PHE A 65 -10.92 9.40 0.94
C PHE A 65 -9.80 8.83 0.08
N ILE A 66 -10.15 8.26 -1.09
CA ILE A 66 -9.17 7.78 -2.07
C ILE A 66 -8.32 8.96 -2.57
N GLY A 67 -8.96 10.10 -2.82
CA GLY A 67 -8.30 11.36 -3.18
C GLY A 67 -7.27 11.81 -2.17
N CYS A 68 -7.62 11.87 -0.90
CA CYS A 68 -6.70 12.23 0.17
C CYS A 68 -5.47 11.31 0.19
N VAL A 69 -5.67 9.98 0.06
CA VAL A 69 -4.56 9.03 0.07
C VAL A 69 -3.62 9.26 -1.11
N LEU A 70 -4.17 9.38 -2.33
CA LEU A 70 -3.36 9.58 -3.53
C LEU A 70 -2.68 10.96 -3.58
N LYS A 71 -3.31 12.00 -3.02
CA LYS A 71 -2.69 13.32 -2.84
C LYS A 71 -1.52 13.27 -1.87
N LYS A 72 -1.67 12.61 -0.72
CA LYS A 72 -0.58 12.45 0.26
C LYS A 72 0.56 11.57 -0.25
N ILE A 73 0.29 10.68 -1.21
CA ILE A 73 1.34 9.93 -1.95
C ILE A 73 1.93 10.79 -3.08
N GLY A 74 1.25 11.84 -3.53
CA GLY A 74 1.69 12.74 -4.60
C GLY A 74 1.30 12.30 -6.01
N LEU A 75 0.47 11.26 -6.16
CA LEU A 75 -0.05 10.82 -7.47
C LEU A 75 -1.13 11.75 -8.02
N ILE A 76 -1.73 12.56 -7.15
CA ILE A 76 -2.70 13.59 -7.49
C ILE A 76 -2.21 14.89 -6.86
N ASN A 77 -2.17 15.98 -7.61
CA ASN A 77 -1.73 17.27 -7.10
C ASN A 77 -2.91 18.11 -6.57
N ASP A 78 -2.61 19.32 -6.09
CA ASP A 78 -3.62 20.23 -5.51
C ASP A 78 -4.62 20.78 -6.53
N LYS A 79 -4.31 20.67 -7.83
CA LYS A 79 -5.24 20.98 -8.92
C LYS A 79 -6.16 19.81 -9.24
N GLY A 80 -6.01 18.70 -8.52
CA GLY A 80 -6.74 17.46 -8.75
C GLY A 80 -6.17 16.62 -9.89
N ASP A 81 -5.12 17.07 -10.57
CA ASP A 81 -4.54 16.40 -11.74
C ASP A 81 -3.61 15.25 -11.34
N TYR A 82 -3.50 14.25 -12.21
CA TYR A 82 -2.53 13.18 -12.09
C TYR A 82 -1.10 13.74 -12.23
N ASP A 83 -0.27 13.53 -11.21
CA ASP A 83 1.12 13.98 -11.19
C ASP A 83 2.05 12.77 -11.10
N LEU A 84 2.55 12.35 -12.27
CA LEU A 84 3.42 11.19 -12.35
C LEU A 84 4.76 11.44 -11.64
N ASP A 85 5.37 12.61 -11.82
CA ASP A 85 6.71 12.88 -11.32
C ASP A 85 6.73 12.98 -9.79
N SER A 86 5.76 13.70 -9.22
CA SER A 86 5.56 13.74 -7.76
C SER A 86 5.15 12.37 -7.22
N GLY A 87 4.28 11.66 -7.94
CA GLY A 87 3.82 10.33 -7.57
C GLY A 87 4.95 9.31 -7.49
N LEU A 88 5.89 9.31 -8.45
CA LEU A 88 7.06 8.44 -8.41
C LEU A 88 7.98 8.75 -7.22
N LYS A 89 8.19 10.04 -6.92
CA LYS A 89 8.97 10.46 -5.73
C LYS A 89 8.30 10.00 -4.45
N GLY A 90 6.99 10.18 -4.32
CA GLY A 90 6.24 9.77 -3.14
C GLY A 90 6.19 8.24 -2.99
N LEU A 91 5.95 7.49 -4.06
CA LEU A 91 6.02 6.02 -4.03
C LEU A 91 7.38 5.52 -3.51
N ARG A 92 8.48 6.17 -3.88
CA ARG A 92 9.84 5.84 -3.39
C ARG A 92 10.03 6.11 -1.89
N GLN A 93 9.24 7.02 -1.30
CA GLN A 93 9.25 7.23 0.14
C GLN A 93 8.69 6.01 0.89
N PHE A 94 7.66 5.37 0.33
CA PHE A 94 6.98 4.22 0.92
C PHE A 94 7.58 2.85 0.55
N VAL A 95 8.28 2.76 -0.58
CA VAL A 95 8.79 1.49 -1.11
C VAL A 95 10.31 1.55 -1.27
N LYS A 96 11.02 0.85 -0.37
CA LYS A 96 12.49 0.77 -0.37
C LYS A 96 13.04 -0.36 -1.25
N ASP A 97 12.22 -1.36 -1.52
CA ASP A 97 12.55 -2.46 -2.41
C ASP A 97 12.48 -2.00 -3.87
N ASP A 98 13.59 -2.14 -4.60
CA ASP A 98 13.71 -1.62 -5.97
C ASP A 98 12.81 -2.36 -6.96
N GLU A 99 12.64 -3.67 -6.80
CA GLU A 99 11.78 -4.46 -7.67
C GLU A 99 10.31 -4.05 -7.53
N LYS A 100 9.83 -3.96 -6.28
CA LYS A 100 8.47 -3.50 -5.97
C LYS A 100 8.25 -2.05 -6.41
N TYR A 101 9.24 -1.19 -6.21
CA TYR A 101 9.18 0.19 -6.69
C TYR A 101 9.05 0.23 -8.21
N ASN A 102 9.86 -0.53 -8.94
CA ASN A 102 9.81 -0.57 -10.41
C ASN A 102 8.46 -1.11 -10.92
N LYS A 103 7.90 -2.14 -10.29
CA LYS A 103 6.55 -2.64 -10.59
C LYS A 103 5.49 -1.54 -10.41
N LEU A 104 5.51 -0.84 -9.27
CA LEU A 104 4.58 0.26 -9.00
C LEU A 104 4.79 1.46 -9.93
N ALA A 105 6.02 1.82 -10.23
CA ALA A 105 6.36 2.90 -11.14
C ALA A 105 5.85 2.61 -12.56
N ASN A 106 5.98 1.37 -13.03
CA ASN A 106 5.45 0.96 -14.32
C ASN A 106 3.92 1.02 -14.36
N VAL A 107 3.24 0.62 -13.28
CA VAL A 107 1.78 0.75 -13.18
C VAL A 107 1.36 2.22 -13.12
N ALA A 108 2.05 3.06 -12.35
CA ALA A 108 1.79 4.50 -12.31
C ALA A 108 1.89 5.12 -13.71
N ARG A 109 2.97 4.84 -14.45
CA ARG A 109 3.11 5.27 -15.85
C ARG A 109 1.97 4.79 -16.73
N ALA A 110 1.59 3.52 -16.63
CA ALA A 110 0.48 2.97 -17.41
C ALA A 110 -0.86 3.64 -17.09
N CYS A 111 -1.07 4.01 -15.83
CA CYS A 111 -2.28 4.67 -15.35
C CYS A 111 -2.32 6.18 -15.60
N SER A 112 -1.23 6.82 -16.06
CA SER A 112 -1.23 8.25 -16.40
C SER A 112 -2.32 8.65 -17.42
N LYS A 113 -2.74 7.72 -18.29
CA LYS A 113 -3.83 7.89 -19.26
C LYS A 113 -5.19 8.22 -18.64
N VAL A 114 -5.37 8.04 -17.33
CA VAL A 114 -6.59 8.47 -16.64
C VAL A 114 -6.75 9.99 -16.61
N GLN A 115 -5.67 10.75 -16.82
CA GLN A 115 -5.71 12.21 -16.92
C GLN A 115 -6.62 12.69 -18.07
N ASP A 116 -6.72 11.90 -19.14
CA ASP A 116 -7.53 12.23 -20.32
C ASP A 116 -9.04 12.04 -20.11
N LYS A 117 -9.44 11.44 -18.98
CA LYS A 117 -10.84 11.21 -18.65
C LYS A 117 -11.44 12.47 -18.01
N ALA A 118 -12.63 12.84 -18.45
CA ALA A 118 -13.40 13.92 -17.87
C ALA A 118 -13.83 13.58 -16.43
N VAL A 119 -13.80 14.59 -15.56
CA VAL A 119 -14.28 14.56 -14.18
C VAL A 119 -15.05 15.84 -13.89
N THR A 120 -15.93 15.83 -12.90
CA THR A 120 -16.85 16.93 -12.59
C THR A 120 -16.59 17.63 -11.27
N ASP A 121 -15.66 17.11 -10.46
CA ASP A 121 -15.34 17.61 -9.13
C ASP A 121 -14.25 18.71 -9.10
N GLY A 122 -13.96 19.30 -10.26
CA GLY A 122 -13.01 20.40 -10.41
C GLY A 122 -11.62 20.04 -9.87
N THR A 123 -11.11 20.85 -8.94
CA THR A 123 -9.78 20.66 -8.35
C THR A 123 -9.76 19.71 -7.15
N ALA A 124 -10.92 19.18 -6.73
CA ALA A 124 -10.98 18.26 -5.61
C ALA A 124 -10.19 16.98 -5.89
N GLY A 125 -10.20 16.50 -7.14
CA GLY A 125 -9.43 15.35 -7.60
C GLY A 125 -9.91 14.01 -7.03
N CYS A 126 -11.08 13.97 -6.39
CA CYS A 126 -11.68 12.78 -5.82
C CYS A 126 -12.12 11.78 -6.90
N GLU A 127 -12.80 12.23 -7.95
CA GLU A 127 -13.24 11.38 -9.06
C GLU A 127 -12.05 10.82 -9.85
N ARG A 128 -11.08 11.68 -10.17
CA ARG A 128 -9.85 11.24 -10.85
C ARG A 128 -9.10 10.20 -10.02
N SER A 129 -9.11 10.35 -8.70
CA SER A 129 -8.49 9.39 -7.78
C SER A 129 -9.15 8.02 -7.78
N VAL A 130 -10.47 7.95 -7.95
CA VAL A 130 -11.18 6.68 -8.16
C VAL A 130 -10.69 6.01 -9.46
N LEU A 131 -10.61 6.77 -10.56
CA LEU A 131 -10.12 6.25 -11.84
C LEU A 131 -8.68 5.73 -11.76
N VAL A 132 -7.82 6.42 -10.99
CA VAL A 132 -6.45 5.95 -10.70
C VAL A 132 -6.48 4.66 -9.89
N ALA A 133 -7.25 4.61 -8.79
CA ALA A 133 -7.35 3.43 -7.95
C ALA A 133 -7.84 2.21 -8.72
N ASP A 134 -8.89 2.37 -9.54
CA ASP A 134 -9.41 1.32 -10.41
C ASP A 134 -8.36 0.86 -11.42
N CYS A 135 -7.62 1.81 -12.03
CA CYS A 135 -6.53 1.47 -12.92
C CYS A 135 -5.46 0.62 -12.21
N PHE A 136 -5.02 1.00 -11.01
CA PHE A 136 -4.06 0.21 -10.22
C PHE A 136 -4.61 -1.19 -9.89
N LEU A 137 -5.90 -1.32 -9.60
CA LEU A 137 -6.55 -2.61 -9.32
C LEU A 137 -6.52 -3.54 -10.54
N THR A 138 -6.58 -3.03 -11.77
CA THR A 138 -6.40 -3.86 -12.98
C THR A 138 -5.00 -4.51 -13.06
N TYR A 139 -4.00 -3.92 -12.38
CA TYR A 139 -2.63 -4.42 -12.31
C TYR A 139 -2.29 -5.09 -10.98
N LYS A 140 -3.27 -5.31 -10.08
CA LYS A 140 -3.06 -5.84 -8.72
C LYS A 140 -2.15 -7.07 -8.68
N ALA A 141 -2.36 -8.02 -9.59
CA ALA A 141 -1.52 -9.22 -9.69
C ALA A 141 -0.03 -8.87 -9.96
N ARG A 142 0.25 -7.89 -10.82
CA ARG A 142 1.63 -7.48 -11.17
C ARG A 142 2.35 -6.71 -10.05
N ILE A 143 1.61 -6.21 -9.06
CA ILE A 143 2.17 -5.46 -7.92
C ILE A 143 2.43 -6.38 -6.72
N ILE A 144 1.60 -7.41 -6.53
CA ILE A 144 1.63 -8.29 -5.35
C ILE A 144 2.57 -9.49 -5.55
N ILE A 145 2.75 -9.96 -6.80
CA ILE A 145 3.66 -11.04 -7.15
C ILE A 145 5.11 -10.55 -7.13
#